data_AF-A0A1E1W6Y2-F1
#
_entry.id   AF-A0A1E1W6Y2-F1
#
_cell.length_a   1.000
_cell.length_b   1.000
_cell.length_c   1.000
_cell.angle_alpha   90.00
_cell.angle_beta   90.00
_cell.angle_gamma   90.00
#
_symmetry.space_group_name_H-M   'P 1'
#
loop_
_entity.id
_entity.type
_entity.pdbx_description
1 polymer ?
#
loop_
_entity_poly.entity_id
_entity_poly.type
_entity_poly.pdbx_seq_one_letter_code
_entity_poly.pdbx_strand_id
1 'polypeptide(L)'
;GDPHTQMNTYRSYVTMLADPGAKDEIKLKAAQELSENFEVILSSPQYPQFLDHSLKIFLKILQEGEPHFIAEYNIQQVRKLILEMIHRLPISETLRPYVKSILILMLKLMEIENEENVLVCLKIFMELHKQYRPPYSTEVDIHKFLQWVKGIYSDLPNHLPKIFEPKPTIRVKDLSEVNIEQLLQETYTTTPIHTEKKLLDGSVVTYNLIPRSVLSLKVIQELPIIVVLMYQLYKQNVHQEVSNFIPLIMETITLQPAANHRQSASFNKEVFVDFMGAQIKTLAFLAYIIRIYQDTIANHASLMVKGIIGLLTLCPPEVAHLRKELVIATRHILATDLRLKFVPYMERLFDEDVLLGDGWTVHETLRPLAYSTLADLVHHVRQHLPLTDLAIAAHLFSKNVHDESLPTSIQTMSCKLLLNLVDCIRQRSESEGAAASGAQPQGRQLLMRILEVFVLKFKTISKLQLPALMAKCKMTPVATNGNGTTPSTPTILAPVTSSEIKLEEEKPTPDLLDSLSKPEEKSKIGFPSSQLNNLNVGDYRTLVKTLVCGVKTITWGCASCKTAPTTEGQPATTITGQKQLSPRETLVFIRLVRWGLQSLDIYTLCAPRAPVMPP
;
A
#
# COMPACT_ATOMS: atom_id res chain seq x y z
N GLY A 1 -46.96 -2.75 -11.90
CA GLY A 1 -47.91 -3.85 -12.18
C GLY A 1 -48.03 -4.71 -10.93
N ASP A 2 -48.99 -5.61 -10.89
CA ASP A 2 -49.11 -6.60 -9.80
C ASP A 2 -47.75 -7.32 -9.57
N PRO A 3 -47.19 -7.34 -8.35
CA PRO A 3 -45.88 -7.92 -8.04
C PRO A 3 -45.74 -9.38 -8.50
N HIS A 4 -46.83 -10.15 -8.49
CA HIS A 4 -46.83 -11.54 -8.93
C HIS A 4 -46.65 -11.67 -10.45
N THR A 5 -47.26 -10.77 -11.21
CA THR A 5 -47.16 -10.74 -12.68
C THR A 5 -45.75 -10.33 -13.13
N GLN A 6 -45.11 -9.40 -12.40
CA GLN A 6 -43.72 -9.00 -12.67
C GLN A 6 -42.73 -10.15 -12.41
N MET A 7 -42.89 -10.90 -11.31
CA MET A 7 -42.01 -12.03 -11.01
C MET A 7 -42.12 -13.16 -12.05
N ASN A 8 -43.32 -13.43 -12.56
CA ASN A 8 -43.51 -14.39 -13.66
C ASN A 8 -42.80 -13.95 -14.94
N THR A 9 -42.78 -12.64 -15.21
CA THR A 9 -42.04 -12.08 -16.36
C THR A 9 -40.55 -12.30 -16.21
N TYR A 10 -39.98 -12.06 -15.02
CA TYR A 10 -38.55 -12.33 -14.76
C TYR A 10 -38.21 -13.82 -14.89
N ARG A 11 -39.06 -14.73 -14.41
CA ARG A 11 -38.84 -16.17 -14.62
C ARG A 11 -38.89 -16.56 -16.11
N SER A 12 -39.76 -15.92 -16.89
CA SER A 12 -39.82 -16.11 -18.34
C SER A 12 -38.51 -15.69 -19.00
N TYR A 13 -37.97 -14.52 -18.63
CA TYR A 13 -36.65 -14.06 -19.10
C TYR A 13 -35.53 -15.04 -18.76
N VAL A 14 -35.48 -15.57 -17.54
CA VAL A 14 -34.51 -16.60 -17.16
C VAL A 14 -34.63 -17.84 -18.07
N THR A 15 -35.85 -18.25 -18.36
CA THR A 15 -36.11 -19.42 -19.22
C THR A 15 -35.68 -19.17 -20.67
N MET A 16 -35.90 -17.95 -21.17
CA MET A 16 -35.48 -17.53 -22.51
C MET A 16 -33.95 -17.53 -22.68
N LEU A 17 -33.18 -17.31 -21.61
CA LEU A 17 -31.72 -17.42 -21.67
C LEU A 17 -31.24 -18.84 -22.01
N ALA A 18 -31.98 -19.87 -21.59
CA ALA A 18 -31.67 -21.27 -21.85
C ALA A 18 -32.17 -21.77 -23.22
N ASP A 19 -32.99 -20.99 -23.92
CA ASP A 19 -33.59 -21.42 -25.19
C ASP A 19 -32.55 -21.42 -26.32
N PRO A 20 -32.20 -22.59 -26.92
CA PRO A 20 -31.26 -22.65 -28.03
C PRO A 20 -31.79 -21.96 -29.30
N GLY A 21 -33.10 -21.79 -29.46
CA GLY A 21 -33.70 -21.12 -30.61
C GLY A 21 -33.73 -19.59 -30.54
N ALA A 22 -33.52 -19.01 -29.35
CA ALA A 22 -33.56 -17.56 -29.17
C ALA A 22 -32.27 -16.88 -29.66
N LYS A 23 -32.43 -15.76 -30.37
CA LYS A 23 -31.31 -14.93 -30.86
C LYS A 23 -30.51 -14.34 -29.70
N ASP A 24 -29.18 -14.25 -29.85
CA ASP A 24 -28.30 -13.77 -28.79
C ASP A 24 -28.57 -12.33 -28.35
N GLU A 25 -29.01 -11.46 -29.26
CA GLU A 25 -29.44 -10.08 -28.92
C GLU A 25 -30.63 -10.07 -27.96
N ILE A 26 -31.57 -10.99 -28.13
CA ILE A 26 -32.77 -11.09 -27.29
C ILE A 26 -32.37 -11.64 -25.91
N LYS A 27 -31.48 -12.62 -25.88
CA LYS A 27 -30.90 -13.15 -24.63
C LYS A 27 -30.18 -12.05 -23.85
N LEU A 28 -29.39 -11.23 -24.54
CA LEU A 28 -28.68 -10.10 -23.93
C LEU A 28 -29.65 -9.10 -23.30
N LYS A 29 -30.68 -8.66 -24.05
CA LYS A 29 -31.69 -7.74 -23.51
C LYS A 29 -32.38 -8.32 -22.27
N ALA A 30 -32.74 -9.59 -22.28
CA ALA A 30 -33.34 -10.24 -21.12
C ALA A 30 -32.39 -10.33 -19.92
N ALA A 31 -31.11 -10.63 -20.14
CA ALA A 31 -30.11 -10.63 -19.07
C ALA A 31 -29.91 -9.23 -18.47
N GLN A 32 -29.93 -8.18 -19.31
CA GLN A 32 -29.84 -6.79 -18.86
C GLN A 32 -31.05 -6.39 -18.01
N GLU A 33 -32.26 -6.65 -18.49
CA GLU A 33 -33.51 -6.38 -17.76
C GLU A 33 -33.55 -7.10 -16.40
N LEU A 34 -33.06 -8.34 -16.33
CA LEU A 34 -32.92 -9.08 -15.08
C LEU A 34 -31.92 -8.44 -14.12
N SER A 35 -30.76 -7.99 -14.63
CA SER A 35 -29.70 -7.38 -13.83
C SER A 35 -30.10 -6.00 -13.28
N GLU A 36 -30.79 -5.19 -14.09
CA GLU A 36 -31.28 -3.86 -13.69
C GLU A 36 -32.35 -3.95 -12.60
N ASN A 37 -33.27 -4.90 -12.72
CA ASN A 37 -34.35 -5.11 -11.76
C ASN A 37 -33.99 -6.07 -10.62
N PHE A 38 -32.71 -6.44 -10.48
CA PHE A 38 -32.28 -7.50 -9.57
C PHE A 38 -32.63 -7.21 -8.11
N GLU A 39 -32.48 -5.97 -7.64
CA GLU A 39 -32.83 -5.58 -6.25
C GLU A 39 -34.33 -5.79 -5.93
N VAL A 40 -35.19 -5.54 -6.91
CA VAL A 40 -36.65 -5.77 -6.80
C VAL A 40 -36.94 -7.26 -6.68
N ILE A 41 -36.19 -8.09 -7.43
CA ILE A 41 -36.32 -9.56 -7.38
C ILE A 41 -35.88 -10.08 -6.01
N LEU A 42 -34.73 -9.62 -5.50
CA LEU A 42 -34.18 -10.03 -4.20
C LEU A 42 -35.10 -9.66 -3.03
N SER A 43 -35.79 -8.52 -3.13
CA SER A 43 -36.71 -8.02 -2.09
C SER A 43 -38.09 -8.69 -2.12
N SER A 44 -38.38 -9.52 -3.13
CA SER A 44 -39.67 -10.16 -3.31
C SER A 44 -39.85 -11.39 -2.41
N PRO A 45 -41.06 -11.64 -1.86
CA PRO A 45 -41.34 -12.86 -1.10
C PRO A 45 -41.21 -14.14 -1.95
N GLN A 46 -41.26 -14.04 -3.28
CA GLN A 46 -41.08 -15.18 -4.20
C GLN A 46 -39.62 -15.46 -4.55
N TYR A 47 -38.67 -14.73 -3.97
CA TYR A 47 -37.24 -14.89 -4.22
C TYR A 47 -36.73 -16.34 -4.11
N PRO A 48 -37.08 -17.15 -3.09
CA PRO A 48 -36.54 -18.51 -2.97
C PRO A 48 -36.86 -19.41 -4.17
N GLN A 49 -38.07 -19.28 -4.72
CA GLN A 49 -38.49 -20.04 -5.90
C GLN A 49 -37.85 -19.51 -7.18
N PHE A 50 -37.68 -18.19 -7.30
CA PHE A 50 -36.93 -17.59 -8.41
C PHE A 50 -35.46 -18.02 -8.37
N LEU A 51 -34.85 -18.04 -7.19
CA LEU A 51 -33.46 -18.45 -6.97
C LEU A 51 -33.22 -19.89 -7.42
N ASP A 52 -34.10 -20.81 -7.03
CA ASP A 52 -33.99 -22.22 -7.44
C ASP A 52 -34.04 -22.38 -8.97
N HIS A 53 -34.97 -21.69 -9.64
CA HIS A 53 -35.11 -21.74 -11.09
C HIS A 53 -33.92 -21.09 -11.81
N SER A 54 -33.54 -19.88 -11.36
CA SER A 54 -32.46 -19.10 -11.97
C SER A 54 -31.10 -19.75 -11.82
N LEU A 55 -30.72 -20.23 -10.62
CA LEU A 55 -29.42 -20.88 -10.43
C LEU A 55 -29.30 -22.16 -11.26
N LYS A 56 -30.34 -22.99 -11.36
CA LYS A 56 -30.31 -24.18 -12.22
C LYS A 56 -29.99 -23.83 -13.67
N ILE A 57 -30.63 -22.79 -14.20
CA ILE A 57 -30.43 -22.35 -15.58
C ILE A 57 -29.08 -21.66 -15.77
N PHE A 58 -28.72 -20.73 -14.87
CA PHE A 58 -27.45 -20.01 -14.91
C PHE A 58 -26.26 -20.97 -14.88
N LEU A 59 -26.26 -21.93 -13.95
CA LEU A 59 -25.22 -22.94 -13.85
C LEU A 59 -25.17 -23.82 -15.12
N LYS A 60 -26.31 -24.19 -15.69
CA LYS A 60 -26.38 -24.96 -16.93
C LYS A 60 -25.77 -24.20 -18.12
N ILE A 61 -26.15 -22.94 -18.33
CA ILE A 61 -25.61 -22.09 -19.41
C ILE A 61 -24.11 -21.93 -19.30
N LEU A 62 -23.62 -21.70 -18.07
CA LEU A 62 -22.19 -21.55 -17.83
C LEU A 62 -21.41 -22.87 -17.98
N GLN A 63 -22.01 -24.01 -17.60
CA GLN A 63 -21.35 -25.32 -17.66
C GLN A 63 -21.29 -25.94 -19.07
N GLU A 64 -22.36 -25.77 -19.86
CA GLU A 64 -22.52 -26.35 -21.20
C GLU A 64 -22.09 -25.40 -22.33
N GLY A 65 -22.10 -24.09 -22.09
CA GLY A 65 -21.72 -23.10 -23.10
C GLY A 65 -20.20 -22.95 -23.27
N GLU A 66 -19.77 -22.67 -24.50
CA GLU A 66 -18.37 -22.43 -24.85
C GLU A 66 -17.89 -21.02 -24.42
N PRO A 67 -16.60 -20.87 -24.05
CA PRO A 67 -16.01 -19.58 -23.73
C PRO A 67 -15.85 -18.72 -24.98
N HIS A 68 -16.15 -17.43 -24.86
CA HIS A 68 -16.05 -16.47 -25.94
C HIS A 68 -15.04 -15.38 -25.56
N PHE A 69 -14.17 -15.01 -26.50
CA PHE A 69 -13.03 -14.13 -26.24
C PHE A 69 -13.13 -12.75 -26.91
N ILE A 70 -14.23 -12.46 -27.61
CA ILE A 70 -14.48 -11.16 -28.23
C ILE A 70 -15.52 -10.42 -27.39
N ALA A 71 -15.17 -9.23 -26.91
CA ALA A 71 -15.99 -8.46 -25.96
C ALA A 71 -17.37 -8.07 -26.51
N GLU A 72 -17.44 -7.81 -27.82
CA GLU A 72 -18.65 -7.34 -28.50
C GLU A 72 -19.66 -8.47 -28.78
N TYR A 73 -19.29 -9.74 -28.55
CA TYR A 73 -20.23 -10.84 -28.73
C TYR A 73 -21.29 -10.85 -27.62
N ASN A 74 -22.55 -10.78 -28.03
CA ASN A 74 -23.71 -10.74 -27.13
C ASN A 74 -23.72 -11.92 -26.14
N ILE A 75 -23.34 -13.12 -26.61
CA ILE A 75 -23.27 -14.30 -25.75
C ILE A 75 -22.19 -14.18 -24.65
N GLN A 76 -21.05 -13.53 -24.94
CA GLN A 76 -20.03 -13.24 -23.93
C GLN A 76 -20.57 -12.27 -22.88
N GLN A 77 -21.26 -11.22 -23.31
CA GLN A 77 -21.89 -10.26 -22.40
C GLN A 77 -22.97 -10.91 -21.53
N VAL A 78 -23.78 -11.83 -22.08
CA VAL A 78 -24.74 -12.63 -21.31
C VAL A 78 -24.03 -13.47 -20.25
N ARG A 79 -22.95 -14.19 -20.60
CA ARG A 79 -22.17 -15.00 -19.64
C ARG A 79 -21.63 -14.14 -18.49
N LYS A 80 -21.05 -12.99 -18.81
CA LYS A 80 -20.54 -12.03 -17.83
C LYS A 80 -21.65 -11.53 -16.89
N LEU A 81 -22.79 -11.10 -17.45
CA LEU A 81 -23.94 -10.64 -16.66
C LEU A 81 -24.48 -11.74 -15.73
N ILE A 82 -24.52 -13.00 -16.18
CA ILE A 82 -24.91 -14.12 -15.34
C ILE A 82 -23.95 -14.28 -14.15
N LEU A 83 -22.64 -14.20 -14.37
CA LEU A 83 -21.64 -14.26 -13.30
C LEU A 83 -21.79 -13.07 -12.33
N GLU A 84 -21.99 -11.86 -12.83
CA GLU A 84 -22.21 -10.67 -12.01
C GLU A 84 -23.50 -10.77 -11.17
N MET A 85 -24.58 -11.31 -11.74
CA MET A 85 -25.81 -11.59 -10.99
C MET A 85 -25.57 -12.61 -9.88
N ILE A 86 -24.81 -13.69 -10.14
CA ILE A 86 -24.43 -14.67 -9.11
C ILE A 86 -23.62 -13.99 -8.00
N HIS A 87 -22.67 -13.12 -8.35
CA HIS A 87 -21.86 -12.38 -7.38
C HIS A 87 -22.69 -11.41 -6.52
N ARG A 88 -23.78 -10.84 -7.07
CA ARG A 88 -24.69 -9.93 -6.36
C ARG A 88 -25.71 -10.64 -5.46
N LEU A 89 -25.77 -11.97 -5.46
CA LEU A 89 -26.73 -12.71 -4.62
C LEU A 89 -26.41 -12.46 -3.12
N PRO A 90 -27.44 -12.19 -2.29
CA PRO A 90 -27.24 -11.96 -0.88
C PRO A 90 -26.81 -13.26 -0.19
N ILE A 91 -25.89 -13.12 0.78
CA ILE A 91 -25.44 -14.22 1.62
C ILE A 91 -26.57 -14.59 2.56
N SER A 92 -27.33 -15.62 2.20
CA SER A 92 -28.50 -16.10 2.94
C SER A 92 -28.46 -17.61 3.15
N GLU A 93 -29.29 -18.11 4.06
CA GLU A 93 -29.54 -19.55 4.21
C GLU A 93 -30.22 -20.16 2.99
N THR A 94 -30.95 -19.37 2.20
CA THR A 94 -31.58 -19.84 0.96
C THR A 94 -30.56 -20.12 -0.15
N LEU A 95 -29.42 -19.43 -0.16
CA LEU A 95 -28.33 -19.66 -1.11
C LEU A 95 -27.45 -20.85 -0.71
N ARG A 96 -27.33 -21.15 0.59
CA ARG A 96 -26.46 -22.18 1.17
C ARG A 96 -26.49 -23.54 0.43
N PRO A 97 -27.65 -24.09 0.01
CA PRO A 97 -27.71 -25.37 -0.71
C PRO A 97 -26.98 -25.38 -2.05
N TYR A 98 -26.88 -24.22 -2.71
CA TYR A 98 -26.28 -24.09 -4.04
C TYR A 98 -24.79 -23.74 -4.01
N VAL A 99 -24.26 -23.30 -2.85
CA VAL A 99 -22.87 -22.83 -2.70
C VAL A 99 -21.87 -23.85 -3.23
N LYS A 100 -22.03 -25.13 -2.87
CA LYS A 100 -21.14 -26.20 -3.32
C LYS A 100 -21.10 -26.32 -4.84
N SER A 101 -22.27 -26.34 -5.49
CA SER A 101 -22.38 -26.42 -6.96
C SER A 101 -21.77 -25.21 -7.65
N ILE A 102 -21.97 -24.01 -7.09
CA ILE A 102 -21.36 -22.77 -7.60
C ILE A 102 -19.83 -22.86 -7.50
N LEU A 103 -19.27 -23.29 -6.36
CA LEU A 103 -17.83 -23.38 -6.16
C LEU A 103 -17.16 -24.36 -7.14
N ILE A 104 -17.77 -25.54 -7.36
CA ILE A 104 -17.27 -26.52 -8.33
C ILE A 104 -17.26 -25.93 -9.74
N LEU A 105 -18.32 -25.23 -10.13
CA LEU A 105 -18.39 -24.60 -11.43
C LEU A 105 -17.34 -23.48 -11.57
N MET A 106 -17.18 -22.62 -10.56
CA MET A 106 -16.17 -21.55 -10.59
C MET A 106 -14.77 -22.12 -10.82
N LEU A 107 -14.39 -23.23 -10.15
CA LEU A 107 -13.10 -23.89 -10.36
C LEU A 107 -12.90 -24.34 -11.82
N LYS A 108 -13.94 -24.89 -12.46
CA LYS A 108 -13.89 -25.26 -13.87
C LYS A 108 -13.75 -24.02 -14.77
N LEU A 109 -14.54 -22.98 -14.51
CA LEU A 109 -14.57 -21.77 -15.34
C LEU A 109 -13.23 -21.01 -15.30
N MET A 110 -12.55 -20.96 -14.14
CA MET A 110 -11.25 -20.30 -14.01
C MET A 110 -10.20 -20.80 -15.02
N GLU A 111 -10.24 -22.07 -15.42
CA GLU A 111 -9.28 -22.68 -16.34
C GLU A 111 -9.57 -22.39 -17.82
N ILE A 112 -10.84 -22.16 -18.19
CA ILE A 112 -11.29 -22.15 -19.59
C ILE A 112 -11.76 -20.77 -20.09
N GLU A 113 -12.21 -19.90 -19.17
CA GLU A 113 -12.83 -18.61 -19.52
C GLU A 113 -11.82 -17.50 -19.83
N ASN A 114 -12.34 -16.38 -20.35
CA ASN A 114 -11.58 -15.16 -20.59
C ASN A 114 -11.30 -14.37 -19.30
N GLU A 115 -10.39 -13.40 -19.38
CA GLU A 115 -10.00 -12.51 -18.27
C GLU A 115 -11.20 -11.89 -17.53
N GLU A 116 -12.16 -11.29 -18.23
CA GLU A 116 -13.26 -10.57 -17.58
C GLU A 116 -14.17 -11.49 -16.76
N ASN A 117 -14.51 -12.65 -17.32
CA ASN A 117 -15.34 -13.65 -16.64
C ASN A 117 -14.61 -14.23 -15.43
N VAL A 118 -13.32 -14.58 -15.58
CA VAL A 118 -12.55 -15.18 -14.48
C VAL A 118 -12.34 -14.23 -13.31
N LEU A 119 -12.17 -12.93 -13.55
CA LEU A 119 -12.09 -11.95 -12.47
C LEU A 119 -13.37 -11.94 -11.61
N VAL A 120 -14.54 -12.13 -12.20
CA VAL A 120 -15.80 -12.28 -11.45
C VAL A 120 -15.87 -13.65 -10.77
N CYS A 121 -15.47 -14.73 -11.44
CA CYS A 121 -15.42 -16.08 -10.85
C CYS A 121 -14.54 -16.13 -9.60
N LEU A 122 -13.36 -15.47 -9.62
CA LEU A 122 -12.45 -15.39 -8.49
C LEU A 122 -13.08 -14.63 -7.30
N LYS A 123 -13.82 -13.55 -7.57
CA LYS A 123 -14.54 -12.80 -6.53
C LYS A 123 -15.66 -13.64 -5.90
N ILE A 124 -16.47 -14.32 -6.71
CA ILE A 124 -17.51 -15.25 -6.23
C ILE A 124 -16.87 -16.34 -5.36
N PHE A 125 -15.81 -16.97 -5.88
CA PHE A 125 -15.11 -18.06 -5.19
C PHE A 125 -14.55 -17.59 -3.84
N MET A 126 -13.91 -16.42 -3.80
CA MET A 126 -13.37 -15.82 -2.59
C MET A 126 -14.47 -15.49 -1.56
N GLU A 127 -15.52 -14.79 -1.97
CA GLU A 127 -16.57 -14.32 -1.06
C GLU A 127 -17.36 -15.49 -0.46
N LEU A 128 -17.71 -16.50 -1.27
CA LEU A 128 -18.39 -17.70 -0.77
C LEU A 128 -17.53 -18.47 0.25
N HIS A 129 -16.23 -18.62 0.02
CA HIS A 129 -15.33 -19.26 0.98
C HIS A 129 -15.17 -18.44 2.26
N LYS A 130 -15.07 -17.12 2.13
CA LYS A 130 -14.90 -16.19 3.28
C LYS A 130 -16.13 -16.20 4.19
N GLN A 131 -17.33 -16.20 3.61
CA GLN A 131 -18.59 -16.02 4.34
C GLN A 131 -19.14 -17.33 4.88
N TYR A 132 -19.23 -18.37 4.04
CA TYR A 132 -19.80 -19.66 4.45
C TYR A 132 -18.78 -20.57 5.13
N ARG A 133 -17.48 -20.35 4.94
CA ARG A 133 -16.38 -21.19 5.46
C ARG A 133 -16.68 -22.69 5.31
N PRO A 134 -16.91 -23.17 4.07
CA PRO A 134 -17.34 -24.55 3.86
C PRO A 134 -16.27 -25.53 4.40
N PRO A 135 -16.68 -26.67 4.97
CA PRO A 135 -15.73 -27.69 5.40
C PRO A 135 -14.93 -28.20 4.20
N TYR A 136 -13.71 -28.67 4.45
CA TYR A 136 -12.88 -29.25 3.41
C TYR A 136 -13.60 -30.45 2.77
N SER A 137 -13.74 -30.44 1.45
CA SER A 137 -14.42 -31.50 0.70
C SER A 137 -13.61 -31.82 -0.57
N THR A 138 -13.59 -33.08 -0.99
CA THR A 138 -12.88 -33.51 -2.19
C THR A 138 -13.52 -33.05 -3.49
N GLU A 139 -14.81 -32.69 -3.46
CA GLU A 139 -15.52 -32.20 -4.64
C GLU A 139 -15.13 -30.76 -5.01
N VAL A 140 -14.93 -29.90 -4.01
CA VAL A 140 -14.35 -28.57 -4.21
C VAL A 140 -12.83 -28.72 -4.10
N ASP A 141 -12.20 -29.09 -5.21
CA ASP A 141 -10.78 -29.45 -5.25
C ASP A 141 -9.87 -28.21 -5.13
N ILE A 142 -9.57 -27.85 -3.88
CA ILE A 142 -8.64 -26.75 -3.54
C ILE A 142 -7.21 -27.08 -3.99
N HIS A 143 -6.80 -28.35 -4.01
CA HIS A 143 -5.46 -28.71 -4.51
C HIS A 143 -5.35 -28.44 -5.99
N LYS A 144 -6.37 -28.78 -6.79
CA LYS A 144 -6.40 -28.45 -8.21
C LYS A 144 -6.32 -26.94 -8.44
N PHE A 145 -7.04 -26.14 -7.66
CA PHE A 145 -6.91 -24.68 -7.70
C PHE A 145 -5.46 -24.23 -7.45
N LEU A 146 -4.82 -24.73 -6.39
CA LEU A 146 -3.44 -24.35 -6.08
C LEU A 146 -2.45 -24.82 -7.15
N GLN A 147 -2.63 -26.00 -7.75
CA GLN A 147 -1.80 -26.45 -8.87
C GLN A 147 -2.00 -25.57 -10.12
N TRP A 148 -3.22 -25.14 -10.40
CA TRP A 148 -3.51 -24.20 -11.48
C TRP A 148 -2.79 -22.86 -11.26
N VAL A 149 -2.89 -22.30 -10.04
CA VAL A 149 -2.14 -21.09 -9.67
C VAL A 149 -0.63 -21.30 -9.83
N LYS A 150 -0.12 -22.47 -9.43
CA LYS A 150 1.30 -22.82 -9.56
C LYS A 150 1.75 -22.87 -11.00
N GLY A 151 0.94 -23.42 -11.89
CA GLY A 151 1.18 -23.43 -13.34
C GLY A 151 1.36 -22.01 -13.88
N ILE A 152 0.43 -21.11 -13.56
CA ILE A 152 0.50 -19.70 -14.00
C ILE A 152 1.81 -19.03 -13.57
N TYR A 153 2.21 -19.15 -12.30
CA TYR A 153 3.46 -18.57 -11.81
C TYR A 153 4.71 -19.22 -12.42
N SER A 154 4.67 -20.52 -12.72
CA SER A 154 5.80 -21.25 -13.31
C SER A 154 6.00 -20.89 -14.79
N ASP A 155 4.92 -20.60 -15.51
CA ASP A 155 4.97 -20.27 -16.94
C ASP A 155 5.19 -18.76 -17.20
N LEU A 156 4.94 -17.90 -16.21
CA LEU A 156 5.09 -16.44 -16.33
C LEU A 156 6.48 -15.99 -16.85
N PRO A 157 7.63 -16.53 -16.39
CA PRO A 157 8.94 -16.18 -16.93
C PRO A 157 9.06 -16.41 -18.43
N ASN A 158 8.43 -17.46 -18.96
CA ASN A 158 8.48 -17.82 -20.38
C ASN A 158 7.67 -16.82 -21.24
N HIS A 159 6.62 -16.24 -20.67
CA HIS A 159 5.76 -15.27 -21.34
C HIS A 159 6.29 -13.84 -21.30
N LEU A 160 7.19 -13.53 -20.36
CA LEU A 160 7.71 -12.18 -20.15
C LEU A 160 8.24 -11.48 -21.42
N PRO A 161 9.03 -12.13 -22.29
CA PRO A 161 9.49 -11.48 -23.53
C PRO A 161 8.31 -11.09 -24.43
N LYS A 162 7.36 -12.02 -24.62
CA LYS A 162 6.20 -11.85 -25.50
C LYS A 162 5.19 -10.82 -24.99
N ILE A 163 5.11 -10.61 -23.68
CA ILE A 163 4.24 -9.60 -23.04
C ILE A 163 4.69 -8.18 -23.44
N PHE A 164 6.00 -7.94 -23.50
CA PHE A 164 6.58 -6.61 -23.73
C PHE A 164 7.12 -6.41 -25.15
N GLU A 165 6.98 -7.40 -26.03
CA GLU A 165 7.27 -7.23 -27.45
C GLU A 165 6.25 -6.28 -28.09
N PRO A 166 6.70 -5.24 -28.81
CA PRO A 166 5.80 -4.31 -29.47
C PRO A 166 5.05 -5.03 -30.60
N LYS A 167 3.72 -5.17 -30.46
CA LYS A 167 2.87 -5.81 -31.46
C LYS A 167 2.24 -4.76 -32.38
N PRO A 168 2.27 -4.97 -33.71
CA PRO A 168 1.57 -4.09 -34.64
C PRO A 168 0.06 -4.21 -34.46
N THR A 169 -0.67 -3.13 -34.74
CA THR A 169 -2.15 -3.17 -34.73
C THR A 169 -2.64 -4.15 -35.78
N ILE A 170 -3.48 -5.10 -35.37
CA ILE A 170 -4.06 -6.11 -36.26
C ILE A 170 -5.17 -5.44 -37.08
N ARG A 171 -5.00 -5.40 -38.40
CA ARG A 171 -5.99 -4.89 -39.35
C ARG A 171 -6.36 -6.00 -40.32
N VAL A 172 -7.64 -6.33 -40.39
CA VAL A 172 -8.16 -7.44 -41.23
C VAL A 172 -9.43 -7.03 -41.96
N LYS A 173 -9.80 -7.73 -43.04
CA LYS A 173 -11.04 -7.38 -43.78
C LYS A 173 -12.29 -7.85 -43.04
N ASP A 174 -12.21 -9.05 -42.48
CA ASP A 174 -13.26 -9.69 -41.70
C ASP A 174 -12.63 -10.52 -40.58
N LEU A 175 -13.36 -10.67 -39.47
CA LEU A 175 -12.90 -11.43 -38.31
C LEU A 175 -12.69 -12.92 -38.63
N SER A 176 -13.34 -13.40 -39.70
CA SER A 176 -13.21 -14.77 -40.23
C SER A 176 -11.83 -15.08 -40.83
N GLU A 177 -11.05 -14.07 -41.23
CA GLU A 177 -9.68 -14.24 -41.75
C GLU A 177 -8.65 -14.49 -40.64
N VAL A 178 -9.06 -14.34 -39.38
CA VAL A 178 -8.20 -14.38 -38.21
C VAL A 178 -8.32 -15.72 -37.51
N ASN A 179 -7.20 -16.41 -37.32
CA ASN A 179 -7.17 -17.57 -36.41
C ASN A 179 -7.13 -17.08 -34.96
N ILE A 180 -8.32 -16.93 -34.36
CA ILE A 180 -8.50 -16.46 -32.99
C ILE A 180 -7.74 -17.35 -31.99
N GLU A 181 -7.73 -18.66 -32.18
CA GLU A 181 -7.08 -19.61 -31.26
C GLU A 181 -5.56 -19.40 -31.21
N GLN A 182 -4.93 -19.16 -32.35
CA GLN A 182 -3.50 -18.88 -32.41
C GLN A 182 -3.16 -17.52 -31.80
N LEU A 183 -4.00 -16.50 -32.02
CA LEU A 183 -3.82 -15.19 -31.42
C LEU A 183 -3.98 -15.20 -29.90
N LEU A 184 -4.92 -16.01 -29.38
CA LEU A 184 -5.15 -16.14 -27.95
C LEU A 184 -3.94 -16.70 -27.21
N GLN A 185 -3.10 -17.53 -27.84
CA GLN A 185 -1.86 -18.05 -27.24
C GLN A 185 -0.82 -16.95 -26.97
N GLU A 186 -0.92 -15.82 -27.68
CA GLU A 186 0.03 -14.71 -27.56
C GLU A 186 -0.65 -13.42 -27.09
N THR A 187 -1.92 -13.47 -26.68
CA THR A 187 -2.64 -12.30 -26.18
C THR A 187 -2.58 -12.28 -24.65
N TYR A 188 -1.97 -11.22 -24.11
CA TYR A 188 -1.76 -11.04 -22.66
C TYR A 188 -2.60 -9.89 -22.08
N THR A 189 -3.09 -9.01 -22.94
CA THR A 189 -3.98 -7.89 -22.61
C THR A 189 -5.02 -7.71 -23.69
N THR A 190 -6.11 -7.03 -23.38
CA THR A 190 -7.17 -6.71 -24.35
C THR A 190 -6.57 -6.04 -25.58
N THR A 191 -6.66 -6.72 -26.72
CA THR A 191 -6.03 -6.29 -27.97
C THR A 191 -7.11 -5.91 -28.98
N PRO A 192 -7.14 -4.66 -29.48
CA PRO A 192 -8.10 -4.25 -30.49
C PRO A 192 -7.75 -4.81 -31.87
N ILE A 193 -8.75 -5.38 -32.53
CA ILE A 193 -8.72 -5.87 -33.91
C ILE A 193 -9.56 -4.92 -34.75
N HIS A 194 -8.93 -4.22 -35.69
CA HIS A 194 -9.61 -3.26 -36.55
C HIS A 194 -10.03 -3.95 -37.86
N THR A 195 -11.30 -3.84 -38.23
CA THR A 195 -11.80 -4.43 -39.47
C THR A 195 -12.00 -3.38 -40.56
N GLU A 196 -11.71 -3.70 -41.83
CA GLU A 196 -11.87 -2.73 -42.94
C GLU A 196 -13.33 -2.31 -43.20
N LYS A 197 -14.31 -2.93 -42.54
CA LYS A 197 -15.72 -2.52 -42.58
C LYS A 197 -15.90 -1.17 -41.86
N LYS A 198 -16.45 -0.19 -42.57
CA LYS A 198 -16.79 1.12 -42.04
C LYS A 198 -18.23 1.14 -41.53
N LEU A 199 -18.43 1.71 -40.35
CA LEU A 199 -19.76 2.08 -39.83
C LEU A 199 -20.34 3.23 -40.64
N LEU A 200 -21.64 3.48 -40.47
CA LEU A 200 -22.39 4.56 -41.13
C LEU A 200 -21.79 5.97 -40.89
N ASP A 201 -20.98 6.12 -39.83
CA ASP A 201 -20.26 7.34 -39.43
C ASP A 201 -18.82 7.42 -39.98
N GLY A 202 -18.40 6.48 -40.83
CA GLY A 202 -17.05 6.45 -41.43
C GLY A 202 -15.95 5.90 -40.52
N SER A 203 -16.26 5.55 -39.26
CA SER A 203 -15.38 4.88 -38.31
C SER A 203 -15.21 3.39 -38.61
N VAL A 204 -14.02 2.85 -38.30
CA VAL A 204 -13.63 1.46 -38.55
C VAL A 204 -14.21 0.58 -37.42
N VAL A 205 -14.90 -0.52 -37.76
CA VAL A 205 -15.41 -1.45 -36.74
C VAL A 205 -14.23 -2.10 -36.02
N THR A 206 -14.22 -1.97 -34.69
CA THR A 206 -13.16 -2.50 -33.81
C THR A 206 -13.73 -3.58 -32.91
N TYR A 207 -13.06 -4.73 -32.85
CA TYR A 207 -13.38 -5.82 -31.93
C TYR A 207 -12.27 -5.96 -30.89
N ASN A 208 -12.63 -6.18 -29.62
CA ASN A 208 -11.65 -6.34 -28.56
C ASN A 208 -11.45 -7.80 -28.21
N LEU A 209 -10.25 -8.32 -28.49
CA LEU A 209 -9.85 -9.68 -28.12
C LEU A 209 -9.37 -9.69 -26.67
N ILE A 210 -10.09 -10.43 -25.83
CA ILE A 210 -9.82 -10.61 -24.40
C ILE A 210 -8.87 -11.81 -24.24
N PRO A 211 -7.79 -11.70 -23.45
CA PRO A 211 -6.87 -12.81 -23.22
C PRO A 211 -7.51 -13.97 -22.46
N ARG A 212 -6.90 -15.15 -22.57
CA ARG A 212 -7.19 -16.31 -21.71
C ARG A 212 -6.81 -15.99 -20.26
N SER A 213 -7.58 -16.50 -19.31
CA SER A 213 -7.36 -16.28 -17.88
C SER A 213 -5.93 -16.59 -17.41
N VAL A 214 -5.36 -17.69 -17.89
CA VAL A 214 -4.00 -18.19 -17.56
C VAL A 214 -2.90 -17.20 -17.95
N LEU A 215 -3.14 -16.36 -18.96
CA LEU A 215 -2.16 -15.41 -19.50
C LEU A 215 -2.37 -13.98 -18.96
N SER A 216 -3.48 -13.71 -18.26
CA SER A 216 -3.85 -12.38 -17.80
C SER A 216 -3.06 -11.97 -16.56
N LEU A 217 -2.40 -10.81 -16.65
CA LEU A 217 -1.71 -10.19 -15.51
C LEU A 217 -2.69 -9.72 -14.42
N LYS A 218 -3.91 -9.31 -14.80
CA LYS A 218 -4.94 -8.89 -13.83
C LYS A 218 -5.46 -10.06 -13.02
N VAL A 219 -5.59 -11.24 -13.64
CA VAL A 219 -5.93 -12.47 -12.92
C VAL A 219 -4.84 -12.76 -11.87
N ILE A 220 -3.55 -12.68 -12.25
CA ILE A 220 -2.42 -12.91 -11.32
C ILE A 220 -2.47 -11.96 -10.11
N GLN A 221 -2.93 -10.72 -10.26
CA GLN A 221 -3.07 -9.77 -9.14
C GLN A 221 -4.06 -10.24 -8.05
N GLU A 222 -5.11 -10.98 -8.42
CA GLU A 222 -6.17 -11.43 -7.51
C GLU A 222 -5.88 -12.81 -6.86
N LEU A 223 -4.98 -13.61 -7.43
CA LEU A 223 -4.65 -14.94 -6.90
C LEU A 223 -4.05 -14.92 -5.47
N PRO A 224 -3.12 -14.02 -5.11
CA PRO A 224 -2.41 -14.12 -3.83
C PRO A 224 -3.33 -13.99 -2.62
N ILE A 225 -4.34 -13.10 -2.68
CA ILE A 225 -5.30 -12.95 -1.58
C ILE A 225 -6.19 -14.19 -1.41
N ILE A 226 -6.54 -14.86 -2.51
CA ILE A 226 -7.34 -16.09 -2.50
C ILE A 226 -6.50 -17.26 -1.94
N VAL A 227 -5.24 -17.39 -2.34
CA VAL A 227 -4.32 -18.40 -1.78
C VAL A 227 -4.16 -18.21 -0.27
N VAL A 228 -4.04 -16.97 0.20
CA VAL A 228 -4.02 -16.65 1.64
C VAL A 228 -5.31 -17.10 2.32
N LEU A 229 -6.47 -16.82 1.74
CA LEU A 229 -7.75 -17.27 2.28
C LEU A 229 -7.84 -18.80 2.35
N MET A 230 -7.43 -19.51 1.30
CA MET A 230 -7.40 -20.98 1.30
C MET A 230 -6.48 -21.52 2.39
N TYR A 231 -5.32 -20.88 2.61
CA TYR A 231 -4.41 -21.23 3.69
C TYR A 231 -5.02 -21.00 5.07
N GLN A 232 -5.73 -19.89 5.28
CA GLN A 232 -6.40 -19.59 6.55
C GLN A 232 -7.50 -20.61 6.88
N LEU A 233 -8.24 -21.08 5.88
CA LEU A 233 -9.36 -22.02 6.07
C LEU A 233 -8.89 -23.47 6.19
N TYR A 234 -7.93 -23.90 5.36
CA TYR A 234 -7.56 -25.32 5.19
C TYR A 234 -6.10 -25.62 5.52
N LYS A 235 -5.55 -24.91 6.51
CA LYS A 235 -4.11 -24.90 6.84
C LYS A 235 -3.42 -26.28 6.78
N GLN A 236 -4.00 -27.31 7.38
CA GLN A 236 -3.39 -28.66 7.44
C GLN A 236 -3.25 -29.30 6.05
N ASN A 237 -4.19 -29.04 5.15
CA ASN A 237 -4.27 -29.68 3.83
C ASN A 237 -3.42 -28.95 2.78
N VAL A 238 -3.22 -27.63 2.92
CA VAL A 238 -2.56 -26.80 1.91
C VAL A 238 -1.16 -26.32 2.30
N HIS A 239 -0.67 -26.64 3.50
CA HIS A 239 0.62 -26.16 4.01
C HIS A 239 1.79 -26.45 3.07
N GLN A 240 1.91 -27.70 2.61
CA GLN A 240 3.00 -28.12 1.74
C GLN A 240 2.93 -27.45 0.36
N GLU A 241 1.74 -27.34 -0.22
CA GLU A 241 1.55 -26.65 -1.49
C GLU A 241 1.93 -25.17 -1.40
N VAL A 242 1.60 -24.52 -0.28
CA VAL A 242 1.98 -23.12 -0.10
C VAL A 242 3.49 -22.92 0.03
N SER A 243 4.19 -23.86 0.68
CA SER A 243 5.66 -23.86 0.73
C SER A 243 6.27 -23.93 -0.68
N ASN A 244 5.67 -24.71 -1.58
CA ASN A 244 6.12 -24.85 -2.97
C ASN A 244 5.97 -23.58 -3.81
N PHE A 245 5.14 -22.60 -3.40
CA PHE A 245 5.05 -21.31 -4.10
C PHE A 245 6.24 -20.40 -3.79
N ILE A 246 6.94 -20.57 -2.67
CA ILE A 246 7.97 -19.61 -2.23
C ILE A 246 9.04 -19.40 -3.31
N PRO A 247 9.65 -20.43 -3.92
CA PRO A 247 10.64 -20.24 -4.98
C PRO A 247 10.06 -19.50 -6.20
N LEU A 248 8.83 -19.81 -6.61
CA LEU A 248 8.16 -19.18 -7.75
C LEU A 248 7.87 -17.69 -7.48
N ILE A 249 7.48 -17.36 -6.25
CA ILE A 249 7.29 -15.96 -5.82
C ILE A 249 8.61 -15.21 -5.93
N MET A 250 9.71 -15.81 -5.44
CA MET A 250 11.05 -15.20 -5.46
C MET A 250 11.54 -14.96 -6.89
N GLU A 251 11.27 -15.88 -7.81
CA GLU A 251 11.54 -15.68 -9.22
C GLU A 251 10.70 -14.54 -9.79
N THR A 252 9.37 -14.59 -9.58
CA THR A 252 8.40 -13.60 -10.08
C THR A 252 8.74 -12.17 -9.66
N ILE A 253 9.09 -11.92 -8.40
CA ILE A 253 9.43 -10.56 -7.91
C ILE A 253 10.76 -10.04 -8.49
N THR A 254 11.62 -10.91 -9.01
CA THR A 254 12.89 -10.52 -9.63
C THR A 254 12.80 -10.36 -11.14
N LEU A 255 11.69 -10.80 -11.76
CA LEU A 255 11.47 -10.64 -13.19
C LEU A 255 11.46 -9.16 -13.56
N GLN A 256 12.15 -8.81 -14.63
CA GLN A 256 12.19 -7.45 -15.15
C GLN A 256 12.11 -7.49 -16.67
N PRO A 257 11.34 -6.58 -17.29
CA PRO A 257 11.39 -6.42 -18.74
C PRO A 257 12.79 -6.01 -19.17
N ALA A 258 13.24 -6.52 -20.32
CA ALA A 258 14.53 -6.16 -20.91
C ALA A 258 14.65 -4.63 -21.05
N ALA A 259 15.82 -4.08 -20.71
CA ALA A 259 16.06 -2.63 -20.73
C ALA A 259 15.78 -2.00 -22.10
N ASN A 260 16.05 -2.75 -23.18
CA ASN A 260 15.82 -2.32 -24.56
C ASN A 260 14.34 -2.09 -24.86
N HIS A 261 13.44 -2.96 -24.36
CA HIS A 261 11.99 -2.80 -24.57
C HIS A 261 11.44 -1.59 -23.81
N ARG A 262 11.95 -1.35 -22.60
CA ARG A 262 11.54 -0.22 -21.75
C ARG A 262 11.86 1.16 -22.33
N GLN A 263 12.93 1.25 -23.13
CA GLN A 263 13.33 2.50 -23.78
C GLN A 263 12.61 2.72 -25.13
N SER A 264 11.88 1.72 -25.63
CA SER A 264 11.14 1.85 -26.88
C SER A 264 9.93 2.77 -26.73
N ALA A 265 9.68 3.64 -27.72
CA ALA A 265 8.51 4.51 -27.74
C ALA A 265 7.18 3.72 -27.83
N SER A 266 7.25 2.47 -28.30
CA SER A 266 6.14 1.52 -28.40
C SER A 266 5.90 0.70 -27.13
N PHE A 267 6.60 1.00 -26.02
CA PHE A 267 6.44 0.29 -24.77
C PHE A 267 5.05 0.53 -24.18
N ASN A 268 4.29 -0.54 -23.99
CA ASN A 268 2.97 -0.44 -23.41
C ASN A 268 3.07 -0.22 -21.89
N LYS A 269 2.91 1.04 -21.47
CA LYS A 269 2.97 1.43 -20.05
C LYS A 269 1.85 0.82 -19.22
N GLU A 270 0.67 0.62 -19.77
CA GLU A 270 -0.48 0.05 -19.03
C GLU A 270 -0.22 -1.41 -18.67
N VAL A 271 0.29 -2.21 -19.62
CA VAL A 271 0.72 -3.60 -19.38
C VAL A 271 1.81 -3.66 -18.30
N PHE A 272 2.73 -2.69 -18.32
CA PHE A 272 3.78 -2.62 -17.31
C PHE A 272 3.24 -2.29 -15.91
N VAL A 273 2.24 -1.41 -15.82
CA VAL A 273 1.54 -1.13 -14.55
C VAL A 273 0.84 -2.38 -14.04
N ASP A 274 0.15 -3.14 -14.90
CA ASP A 274 -0.50 -4.39 -14.53
C ASP A 274 0.50 -5.46 -14.09
N PHE A 275 1.65 -5.55 -14.77
CA PHE A 275 2.74 -6.46 -14.40
C PHE A 275 3.34 -6.09 -13.04
N MET A 276 3.63 -4.81 -12.81
CA MET A 276 4.11 -4.31 -11.52
C MET A 276 3.09 -4.55 -10.41
N GLY A 277 1.80 -4.35 -10.69
CA GLY A 277 0.71 -4.69 -9.79
C GLY A 277 0.75 -6.16 -9.38
N ALA A 278 0.90 -7.07 -10.35
CA ALA A 278 1.02 -8.50 -10.08
C ALA A 278 2.22 -8.80 -9.16
N GLN A 279 3.41 -8.28 -9.48
CA GLN A 279 4.60 -8.49 -8.65
C GLN A 279 4.44 -7.94 -7.21
N ILE A 280 3.84 -6.76 -7.05
CA ILE A 280 3.62 -6.15 -5.74
C ILE A 280 2.60 -6.95 -4.91
N LYS A 281 1.52 -7.45 -5.54
CA LYS A 281 0.55 -8.32 -4.86
C LYS A 281 1.17 -9.66 -4.47
N THR A 282 2.01 -10.25 -5.32
CA THR A 282 2.75 -11.47 -4.99
C THR A 282 3.75 -11.24 -3.85
N LEU A 283 4.42 -10.08 -3.82
CA LEU A 283 5.29 -9.68 -2.70
C LEU A 283 4.49 -9.47 -1.40
N ALA A 284 3.30 -8.87 -1.48
CA ALA A 284 2.42 -8.71 -0.32
C ALA A 284 1.97 -10.07 0.25
N PHE A 285 1.74 -11.05 -0.63
CA PHE A 285 1.50 -12.44 -0.21
C PHE A 285 2.70 -13.06 0.49
N LEU A 286 3.92 -12.91 -0.05
CA LEU A 286 5.14 -13.34 0.63
C LEU A 286 5.25 -12.71 2.02
N ALA A 287 5.00 -11.40 2.13
CA ALA A 287 5.04 -10.66 3.38
C ALA A 287 4.02 -11.17 4.41
N TYR A 288 2.87 -11.67 3.97
CA TYR A 288 1.86 -12.28 4.84
C TYR A 288 2.34 -13.62 5.42
N ILE A 289 2.90 -14.51 4.59
CA ILE A 289 3.32 -15.85 5.02
C ILE A 289 4.73 -15.90 5.65
N ILE A 290 5.44 -14.78 5.67
CA ILE A 290 6.87 -14.73 6.01
C ILE A 290 7.22 -15.30 7.38
N ARG A 291 6.35 -15.08 8.37
CA ARG A 291 6.55 -15.57 9.75
C ARG A 291 6.30 -17.08 9.88
N ILE A 292 5.62 -17.68 8.92
CA ILE A 292 5.26 -19.10 8.93
C ILE A 292 6.38 -19.93 8.31
N TYR A 293 6.96 -19.46 7.21
CA TYR A 293 7.98 -20.17 6.43
C TYR A 293 9.34 -19.49 6.49
N GLN A 294 9.72 -18.99 7.67
CA GLN A 294 10.93 -18.17 7.84
C GLN A 294 12.20 -18.88 7.35
N ASP A 295 12.36 -20.18 7.63
CA ASP A 295 13.53 -20.96 7.24
C ASP A 295 13.62 -21.15 5.71
N THR A 296 12.52 -21.52 5.06
CA THR A 296 12.46 -21.68 3.60
C THR A 296 12.74 -20.34 2.89
N ILE A 297 12.19 -19.24 3.40
CA ILE A 297 12.38 -17.90 2.83
C ILE A 297 13.83 -17.43 3.04
N ALA A 298 14.44 -17.75 4.18
CA ALA A 298 15.82 -17.40 4.46
C ALA A 298 16.80 -17.96 3.42
N ASN A 299 16.51 -19.14 2.86
CA ASN A 299 17.32 -19.76 1.79
C ASN A 299 17.29 -18.96 0.47
N HIS A 300 16.21 -18.21 0.21
CA HIS A 300 16.02 -17.41 -1.01
C HIS A 300 16.10 -15.89 -0.74
N ALA A 301 16.59 -15.47 0.43
CA ALA A 301 16.52 -14.08 0.86
C ALA A 301 17.30 -13.11 -0.05
N SER A 302 18.35 -13.56 -0.75
CA SER A 302 19.09 -12.72 -1.70
C SER A 302 18.23 -12.28 -2.90
N LEU A 303 17.44 -13.19 -3.45
CA LEU A 303 16.49 -12.90 -4.53
C LEU A 303 15.40 -11.96 -4.04
N MET A 304 14.88 -12.19 -2.82
CA MET A 304 13.90 -11.31 -2.18
C MET A 304 14.38 -9.85 -2.10
N VAL A 305 15.58 -9.63 -1.56
CA VAL A 305 16.15 -8.27 -1.42
C VAL A 305 16.35 -7.64 -2.80
N LYS A 306 16.92 -8.39 -3.77
CA LYS A 306 17.09 -7.89 -5.14
C LYS A 306 15.76 -7.52 -5.79
N GLY A 307 14.73 -8.34 -5.61
CA GLY A 307 13.38 -8.09 -6.12
C GLY A 307 12.78 -6.82 -5.51
N ILE A 308 12.79 -6.67 -4.18
CA ILE A 308 12.25 -5.49 -3.50
C ILE A 308 12.95 -4.20 -3.94
N ILE A 309 14.29 -4.18 -3.98
CA ILE A 309 15.04 -3.01 -4.44
C ILE A 309 14.76 -2.72 -5.92
N GLY A 310 14.64 -3.77 -6.75
CA GLY A 310 14.25 -3.64 -8.16
C GLY A 310 12.87 -3.01 -8.33
N LEU A 311 11.87 -3.50 -7.59
CA LEU A 311 10.50 -2.96 -7.61
C LEU A 311 10.45 -1.51 -7.10
N LEU A 312 11.21 -1.19 -6.05
CA LEU A 312 11.34 0.19 -5.55
C LEU A 312 12.02 1.12 -6.57
N THR A 313 12.93 0.61 -7.39
CA THR A 313 13.59 1.44 -8.42
C THR A 313 12.70 1.59 -9.67
N LEU A 314 11.92 0.58 -10.03
CA LEU A 314 11.18 0.51 -11.31
C LEU A 314 9.71 0.92 -11.22
N CYS A 315 9.17 1.16 -10.02
CA CYS A 315 7.77 1.51 -9.85
C CYS A 315 7.42 2.81 -10.60
N PRO A 316 6.40 2.79 -11.48
CA PRO A 316 5.95 3.99 -12.19
C PRO A 316 5.51 5.11 -11.21
N PRO A 317 5.94 6.37 -11.42
CA PRO A 317 5.56 7.49 -10.57
C PRO A 317 4.07 7.88 -10.69
N GLU A 318 3.40 7.50 -11.77
CA GLU A 318 1.99 7.82 -12.04
C GLU A 318 1.03 7.07 -11.10
N VAL A 319 1.45 5.91 -10.57
CA VAL A 319 0.55 4.98 -9.88
C VAL A 319 0.86 4.92 -8.38
N ALA A 320 0.44 5.97 -7.67
CA ALA A 320 0.74 6.15 -6.25
C ALA A 320 0.25 5.00 -5.34
N HIS A 321 -0.87 4.36 -5.68
CA HIS A 321 -1.43 3.28 -4.86
C HIS A 321 -0.54 2.02 -4.86
N LEU A 322 0.05 1.65 -6.00
CA LEU A 322 0.98 0.51 -6.09
C LEU A 322 2.22 0.76 -5.24
N ARG A 323 2.74 1.98 -5.29
CA ARG A 323 3.90 2.39 -4.48
C ARG A 323 3.62 2.29 -2.98
N LYS A 324 2.43 2.70 -2.54
CA LYS A 324 1.98 2.55 -1.16
C LYS A 324 1.93 1.08 -0.74
N GLU A 325 1.35 0.20 -1.55
CA GLU A 325 1.29 -1.24 -1.25
C GLU A 325 2.69 -1.87 -1.17
N LEU A 326 3.59 -1.50 -2.06
CA LEU A 326 4.98 -1.95 -2.06
C LEU A 326 5.72 -1.57 -0.76
N VAL A 327 5.57 -0.33 -0.30
CA VAL A 327 6.19 0.12 0.97
C VAL A 327 5.58 -0.61 2.17
N ILE A 328 4.27 -0.87 2.17
CA ILE A 328 3.62 -1.66 3.23
C ILE A 328 4.15 -3.10 3.25
N ALA A 329 4.21 -3.77 2.10
CA ALA A 329 4.77 -5.12 2.00
C ALA A 329 6.23 -5.17 2.47
N THR A 330 7.04 -4.20 2.01
CA THR A 330 8.44 -4.07 2.43
C THR A 330 8.56 -3.88 3.94
N ARG A 331 7.72 -3.03 4.55
CA ARG A 331 7.68 -2.82 6.01
C ARG A 331 7.44 -4.13 6.77
N HIS A 332 6.47 -4.93 6.32
CA HIS A 332 6.18 -6.22 6.97
C HIS A 332 7.36 -7.19 6.89
N ILE A 333 8.08 -7.21 5.76
CA ILE A 333 9.29 -8.03 5.59
C ILE A 333 10.42 -7.55 6.52
N LEU A 334 10.67 -6.24 6.56
CA LEU A 334 11.71 -5.63 7.40
C LEU A 334 11.43 -5.74 8.92
N ALA A 335 10.18 -6.02 9.31
CA ALA A 335 9.83 -6.29 10.71
C ALA A 335 10.36 -7.65 11.21
N THR A 336 10.78 -8.54 10.31
CA THR A 336 11.37 -9.87 10.63
C THR A 336 12.90 -9.83 10.71
N ASP A 337 13.52 -10.94 11.10
CA ASP A 337 14.99 -11.04 11.19
C ASP A 337 15.69 -11.04 9.82
N LEU A 338 14.94 -11.20 8.73
CA LEU A 338 15.45 -11.07 7.36
C LEU A 338 15.93 -9.66 7.03
N ARG A 339 15.60 -8.65 7.86
CA ARG A 339 16.15 -7.28 7.78
C ARG A 339 17.67 -7.23 7.71
N LEU A 340 18.37 -8.19 8.32
CA LEU A 340 19.83 -8.25 8.29
C LEU A 340 20.39 -8.46 6.87
N LYS A 341 19.60 -9.06 5.97
CA LYS A 341 19.99 -9.27 4.57
C LYS A 341 19.95 -7.98 3.73
N PHE A 342 19.31 -6.91 4.22
CA PHE A 342 19.25 -5.61 3.56
C PHE A 342 20.46 -4.72 3.87
N VAL A 343 21.28 -5.06 4.89
CA VAL A 343 22.45 -4.27 5.30
C VAL A 343 23.38 -3.91 4.13
N PRO A 344 23.73 -4.83 3.20
CA PRO A 344 24.61 -4.49 2.07
C PRO A 344 24.03 -3.50 1.05
N TYR A 345 22.71 -3.26 1.10
CA TYR A 345 21.99 -2.41 0.14
C TYR A 345 21.41 -1.15 0.79
N MET A 346 21.87 -0.80 2.00
CA MET A 346 21.33 0.33 2.77
C MET A 346 21.53 1.67 2.08
N GLU A 347 22.64 1.87 1.37
CA GLU A 347 22.89 3.09 0.58
C GLU A 347 21.74 3.38 -0.39
N ARG A 348 21.22 2.35 -1.09
CA ARG A 348 20.08 2.50 -2.01
C ARG A 348 18.76 2.74 -1.29
N LEU A 349 18.58 2.20 -0.08
CA LEU A 349 17.37 2.42 0.72
C LEU A 349 17.33 3.81 1.37
N PHE A 350 18.47 4.45 1.54
CA PHE A 350 18.57 5.83 2.03
C PHE A 350 18.29 6.88 0.95
N ASP A 351 18.31 6.50 -0.32
CA ASP A 351 17.97 7.37 -1.42
C ASP A 351 16.45 7.65 -1.42
N GLU A 352 16.09 8.92 -1.27
CA GLU A 352 14.70 9.39 -1.21
C GLU A 352 13.98 9.13 -2.55
N ASP A 353 14.69 9.24 -3.66
CA ASP A 353 14.16 9.04 -5.01
C ASP A 353 13.90 7.55 -5.25
N VAL A 354 14.78 6.66 -4.74
CA VAL A 354 14.56 5.20 -4.83
C VAL A 354 13.47 4.72 -3.87
N LEU A 355 13.30 5.34 -2.69
CA LEU A 355 12.31 4.90 -1.71
C LEU A 355 10.91 5.46 -1.98
N LEU A 356 10.78 6.72 -2.39
CA LEU A 356 9.50 7.38 -2.66
C LEU A 356 9.17 7.44 -4.16
N GLY A 357 10.17 7.62 -5.03
CA GLY A 357 9.98 7.90 -6.45
C GLY A 357 9.66 9.37 -6.73
N ASP A 358 9.58 9.72 -8.01
CA ASP A 358 9.37 11.09 -8.48
C ASP A 358 7.90 11.57 -8.43
N GLY A 359 6.98 10.71 -7.97
CA GLY A 359 5.54 10.98 -7.94
C GLY A 359 5.17 11.98 -6.84
N TRP A 360 4.64 13.16 -7.21
CA TRP A 360 4.30 14.20 -6.24
C TRP A 360 3.23 13.77 -5.22
N THR A 361 2.18 13.06 -5.67
CA THR A 361 1.15 12.50 -4.78
C THR A 361 1.73 11.48 -3.78
N VAL A 362 2.71 10.69 -4.21
CA VAL A 362 3.40 9.74 -3.34
C VAL A 362 4.23 10.50 -2.31
N HIS A 363 4.95 11.54 -2.73
CA HIS A 363 5.78 12.35 -1.85
C HIS A 363 4.96 12.98 -0.73
N GLU A 364 3.80 13.54 -1.03
CA GLU A 364 2.95 14.16 0.01
C GLU A 364 2.30 13.14 0.95
N THR A 365 1.83 11.99 0.44
CA THR A 365 1.02 11.06 1.24
C THR A 365 1.84 9.95 1.92
N LEU A 366 2.95 9.51 1.32
CA LEU A 366 3.68 8.31 1.72
C LEU A 366 4.91 8.60 2.58
N ARG A 367 5.44 9.84 2.58
CA ARG A 367 6.61 10.24 3.37
C ARG A 367 6.57 9.78 4.84
N PRO A 368 5.48 10.00 5.61
CA PRO A 368 5.41 9.53 7.00
C PRO A 368 5.58 8.00 7.15
N LEU A 369 4.99 7.21 6.23
CA LEU A 369 5.08 5.75 6.26
C LEU A 369 6.48 5.26 5.86
N ALA A 370 7.06 5.84 4.81
CA ALA A 370 8.39 5.49 4.35
C ALA A 370 9.45 5.82 5.41
N TYR A 371 9.43 7.03 5.97
CA TYR A 371 10.40 7.43 6.99
C TYR A 371 10.26 6.68 8.30
N SER A 372 9.04 6.33 8.73
CA SER A 372 8.85 5.46 9.90
C SER A 372 9.38 4.05 9.66
N THR A 373 9.11 3.47 8.48
CA THR A 373 9.63 2.15 8.09
C THR A 373 11.16 2.13 8.05
N LEU A 374 11.77 3.15 7.43
CA LEU A 374 13.21 3.27 7.35
C LEU A 374 13.85 3.51 8.73
N ALA A 375 13.20 4.31 9.58
CA ALA A 375 13.68 4.54 10.94
C ALA A 375 13.65 3.27 11.79
N ASP A 376 12.56 2.50 11.70
CA ASP A 376 12.44 1.20 12.36
C ASP A 376 13.55 0.26 11.86
N LEU A 377 13.79 0.19 10.53
CA LEU A 377 14.87 -0.62 9.98
C LEU A 377 16.23 -0.21 10.56
N VAL A 378 16.61 1.07 10.42
CA VAL A 378 17.88 1.61 10.90
C VAL A 378 18.04 1.35 12.40
N HIS A 379 16.98 1.54 13.19
CA HIS A 379 17.03 1.26 14.61
C HIS A 379 17.42 -0.20 14.88
N HIS A 380 16.80 -1.17 14.20
CA HIS A 380 17.09 -2.59 14.46
C HIS A 380 18.45 -3.03 13.90
N VAL A 381 18.90 -2.50 12.76
CA VAL A 381 20.15 -2.93 12.13
C VAL A 381 21.37 -2.07 12.49
N ARG A 382 21.21 -0.98 13.27
CA ARG A 382 22.26 -0.01 13.61
C ARG A 382 23.59 -0.61 14.06
N GLN A 383 23.55 -1.74 14.78
CA GLN A 383 24.75 -2.42 15.27
C GLN A 383 25.56 -3.07 14.15
N HIS A 384 24.97 -3.34 12.99
CA HIS A 384 25.61 -3.97 11.84
C HIS A 384 25.99 -2.98 10.73
N LEU A 385 25.59 -1.71 10.83
CA LEU A 385 25.87 -0.70 9.83
C LEU A 385 27.32 -0.18 9.93
N PRO A 386 28.00 0.05 8.78
CA PRO A 386 29.28 0.76 8.74
C PRO A 386 29.10 2.25 9.07
N LEU A 387 30.20 2.93 9.44
CA LEU A 387 30.14 4.36 9.80
C LEU A 387 29.61 5.25 8.66
N THR A 388 29.90 4.92 7.41
CA THR A 388 29.40 5.64 6.22
C THR A 388 27.86 5.65 6.17
N ASP A 389 27.24 4.48 6.32
CA ASP A 389 25.79 4.33 6.29
C ASP A 389 25.13 5.01 7.49
N LEU A 390 25.76 4.96 8.67
CA LEU A 390 25.31 5.69 9.85
C LEU A 390 25.35 7.21 9.63
N ALA A 391 26.34 7.73 8.90
CA ALA A 391 26.43 9.14 8.55
C ALA A 391 25.33 9.57 7.57
N ILE A 392 25.04 8.74 6.55
CA ILE A 392 23.94 8.98 5.60
C ILE A 392 22.60 8.97 6.33
N ALA A 393 22.36 7.96 7.19
CA ALA A 393 21.16 7.88 8.01
C ALA A 393 21.01 9.13 8.90
N ALA A 394 22.08 9.52 9.60
CA ALA A 394 22.06 10.71 10.44
C ALA A 394 21.75 11.98 9.66
N HIS A 395 22.27 12.13 8.44
CA HIS A 395 21.97 13.25 7.56
C HIS A 395 20.49 13.28 7.13
N LEU A 396 19.96 12.15 6.66
CA LEU A 396 18.57 12.01 6.24
C LEU A 396 17.59 12.35 7.37
N PHE A 397 17.77 11.74 8.55
CA PHE A 397 16.88 12.02 9.69
C PHE A 397 17.08 13.42 10.26
N SER A 398 18.24 14.04 10.06
CA SER A 398 18.44 15.46 10.39
C SER A 398 17.63 16.38 9.47
N LYS A 399 17.53 16.08 8.17
CA LYS A 399 16.64 16.79 7.23
C LYS A 399 15.18 16.67 7.70
N ASN A 400 14.76 15.46 8.08
CA ASN A 400 13.39 15.20 8.55
C ASN A 400 13.03 15.95 9.84
N VAL A 401 13.99 16.21 10.74
CA VAL A 401 13.75 17.00 11.96
C VAL A 401 13.39 18.46 11.63
N HIS A 402 13.95 18.99 10.57
CA HIS A 402 13.76 20.38 10.14
C HIS A 402 12.65 20.57 9.10
N ASP A 403 12.17 19.49 8.48
CA ASP A 403 11.10 19.55 7.50
C ASP A 403 9.74 19.82 8.17
N GLU A 404 9.23 21.04 7.98
CA GLU A 404 7.95 21.50 8.51
C GLU A 404 6.73 20.93 7.78
N SER A 405 6.91 20.31 6.60
CA SER A 405 5.84 19.63 5.90
C SER A 405 5.52 18.25 6.51
N LEU A 406 6.43 17.69 7.32
CA LEU A 406 6.21 16.43 8.03
C LEU A 406 5.48 16.63 9.36
N PRO A 407 4.65 15.65 9.80
CA PRO A 407 4.03 15.68 11.11
C PRO A 407 5.04 15.74 12.27
N THR A 408 4.70 16.45 13.35
CA THR A 408 5.53 16.57 14.56
C THR A 408 5.90 15.21 15.18
N SER A 409 5.05 14.19 15.01
CA SER A 409 5.33 12.81 15.42
C SER A 409 6.53 12.21 14.69
N ILE A 410 6.66 12.44 13.39
CA ILE A 410 7.80 11.98 12.56
C ILE A 410 9.07 12.76 12.89
N GLN A 411 8.96 14.07 13.13
CA GLN A 411 10.09 14.88 13.61
C GLN A 411 10.62 14.37 14.96
N THR A 412 9.71 14.05 15.89
CA THR A 412 10.04 13.51 17.22
C THR A 412 10.66 12.12 17.12
N MET A 413 10.13 11.25 16.26
CA MET A 413 10.68 9.93 15.97
C MET A 413 12.10 10.05 15.40
N SER A 414 12.33 10.96 14.46
CA SER A 414 13.64 11.20 13.87
C SER A 414 14.66 11.66 14.92
N CYS A 415 14.24 12.52 15.88
CA CYS A 415 15.08 12.91 17.03
C CYS A 415 15.44 11.70 17.92
N LYS A 416 14.47 10.83 18.21
CA LYS A 416 14.71 9.60 19.01
C LYS A 416 15.66 8.65 18.31
N LEU A 417 15.55 8.50 17.00
CA LEU A 417 16.46 7.66 16.22
C LEU A 417 17.89 8.22 16.29
N LEU A 418 18.07 9.53 16.03
CA LEU A 418 19.38 10.18 16.12
C LEU A 418 20.03 9.99 17.50
N LEU A 419 19.24 10.06 18.58
CA LEU A 419 19.71 9.73 19.94
C LEU A 419 20.18 8.28 20.05
N ASN A 420 19.41 7.32 19.53
CA ASN A 420 19.77 5.89 19.57
C ASN A 420 20.98 5.54 18.68
N LEU A 421 21.33 6.38 17.70
CA LEU A 421 22.52 6.20 16.87
C LEU A 421 23.82 6.67 17.56
N VAL A 422 23.73 7.51 18.60
CA VAL A 422 24.92 8.09 19.27
C VAL A 422 25.88 7.01 19.75
N ASP A 423 25.38 6.00 20.46
CA ASP A 423 26.20 4.92 20.99
C ASP A 423 26.81 4.05 19.88
N CYS A 424 26.05 3.80 18.82
CA CYS A 424 26.52 3.01 17.67
C CYS A 424 27.60 3.75 16.88
N ILE A 425 27.43 5.05 16.63
CA ILE A 425 28.44 5.90 15.99
C ILE A 425 29.73 5.91 16.83
N ARG A 426 29.62 6.01 18.15
CA ARG A 426 30.77 5.98 19.05
C ARG A 426 31.51 4.64 18.96
N GLN A 427 30.81 3.52 19.13
CA GLN A 427 31.41 2.19 19.09
C GLN A 427 32.06 1.87 17.73
N ARG A 428 31.39 2.22 16.63
CA ARG A 428 31.91 2.03 15.28
C ARG A 428 33.11 2.93 14.98
N SER A 429 33.07 4.19 15.39
CA SER A 429 34.21 5.10 15.25
C SER A 429 35.44 4.66 16.03
N GLU A 430 35.27 4.04 17.20
CA GLU A 430 36.38 3.47 17.97
C GLU A 430 36.95 2.22 17.29
N SER A 431 36.08 1.36 16.75
CA SER A 431 36.48 0.10 16.09
C SER A 431 37.18 0.34 14.74
N GLU A 432 36.63 1.22 13.90
CA GLU A 432 37.18 1.56 12.59
C GLU A 432 38.39 2.51 12.71
N GLY A 433 38.37 3.43 13.68
CA GLY A 433 39.49 4.33 13.96
C GLY A 433 40.74 3.63 14.51
N ALA A 434 40.60 2.44 15.11
CA ALA A 434 41.73 1.61 15.50
C ALA A 434 42.43 0.94 14.31
N ALA A 435 41.74 0.76 13.18
CA ALA A 435 42.27 0.14 11.98
C ALA A 435 42.94 1.13 11.00
N ALA A 436 42.54 2.41 11.02
CA ALA A 436 43.09 3.46 10.18
C ALA A 436 43.96 4.43 11.01
N SER A 437 45.25 4.12 11.16
CA SER A 437 46.23 4.99 11.82
C SER A 437 46.36 6.32 11.08
N GLY A 438 45.66 7.37 11.55
CA GLY A 438 45.87 8.76 11.12
C GLY A 438 44.63 9.57 10.72
N ALA A 439 43.43 8.99 10.66
CA ALA A 439 42.22 9.74 10.34
C ALA A 439 41.64 10.46 11.58
N GLN A 440 41.20 11.72 11.42
CA GLN A 440 40.43 12.43 12.44
C GLN A 440 39.24 11.61 12.94
N PRO A 441 38.76 11.79 14.20
CA PRO A 441 37.61 11.06 14.73
C PRO A 441 36.32 11.48 14.00
N GLN A 442 36.06 10.86 12.84
CA GLN A 442 34.87 11.11 12.01
C GLN A 442 33.58 10.96 12.82
N GLY A 443 33.55 10.03 13.78
CA GLY A 443 32.42 9.89 14.72
C GLY A 443 32.18 11.12 15.59
N ARG A 444 33.23 11.78 16.11
CA ARG A 444 33.07 13.01 16.91
C ARG A 444 32.49 14.15 16.06
N GLN A 445 32.99 14.33 14.84
CA GLN A 445 32.47 15.34 13.92
C GLN A 445 30.99 15.09 13.58
N LEU A 446 30.62 13.82 13.34
CA LEU A 446 29.24 13.44 13.08
C LEU A 446 28.33 13.72 14.29
N LEU A 447 28.74 13.36 15.50
CA LEU A 447 28.00 13.66 16.72
C LEU A 447 27.82 15.17 16.93
N MET A 448 28.85 15.97 16.67
CA MET A 448 28.75 17.43 16.73
C MET A 448 27.80 18.01 15.68
N ARG A 449 27.72 17.41 14.49
CA ARG A 449 26.74 17.78 13.46
C ARG A 449 25.31 17.47 13.90
N ILE A 450 25.07 16.30 14.51
CA ILE A 450 23.77 15.95 15.09
C ILE A 450 23.40 16.93 16.22
N LEU A 451 24.36 17.33 17.06
CA LEU A 451 24.13 18.34 18.09
C LEU A 451 23.73 19.70 17.48
N GLU A 452 24.42 20.14 16.43
CA GLU A 452 24.10 21.38 15.71
C GLU A 452 22.67 21.36 15.16
N VAL A 453 22.21 20.23 14.60
CA VAL A 453 20.83 20.02 14.14
C VAL A 453 19.82 20.23 15.27
N PHE A 454 20.05 19.64 16.46
CA PHE A 454 19.15 19.84 17.60
C PHE A 454 19.11 21.29 18.08
N VAL A 455 20.26 21.98 18.09
CA VAL A 455 20.34 23.41 18.42
C VAL A 455 19.54 24.28 17.44
N LEU A 456 19.65 23.97 16.14
CA LEU A 456 18.86 24.66 15.11
C LEU A 456 17.37 24.37 15.27
N LYS A 457 16.98 23.16 15.69
CA LYS A 457 15.57 22.83 15.91
C LYS A 457 15.02 23.59 17.11
N PHE A 458 15.78 23.72 18.20
CA PHE A 458 15.42 24.60 19.32
C PHE A 458 15.22 26.04 18.86
N LYS A 459 16.11 26.58 18.03
CA LYS A 459 15.95 27.93 17.46
C LYS A 459 14.64 28.06 16.66
N THR A 460 14.30 27.06 15.87
CA THR A 460 13.07 27.03 15.05
C THR A 460 11.82 27.01 15.94
N ILE A 461 11.82 26.14 16.97
CA ILE A 461 10.75 26.07 17.97
C ILE A 461 10.58 27.42 18.67
N SER A 462 11.66 28.01 19.18
CA SER A 462 11.60 29.27 19.94
C SER A 462 11.21 30.47 19.09
N LYS A 463 11.64 30.55 17.83
CA LYS A 463 11.39 31.73 16.99
C LYS A 463 10.09 31.70 16.21
N LEU A 464 9.69 30.53 15.70
CA LEU A 464 8.56 30.42 14.78
C LEU A 464 7.35 29.78 15.47
N GLN A 465 7.56 28.63 16.11
CA GLN A 465 6.46 27.78 16.58
C GLN A 465 5.91 28.24 17.93
N LEU A 466 6.77 28.70 18.85
CA LEU A 466 6.36 29.19 20.16
C LEU A 466 5.51 30.47 20.08
N PRO A 467 5.87 31.52 19.30
CA PRO A 467 4.99 32.68 19.12
C PRO A 467 3.66 32.33 18.47
N ALA A 468 3.66 31.43 17.48
CA ALA A 468 2.43 30.96 16.83
C ALA A 468 1.51 30.18 17.80
N LEU A 469 2.07 29.31 18.65
CA LEU A 469 1.33 28.60 19.69
C LEU A 469 0.78 29.55 20.75
N MET A 470 1.55 30.55 21.16
CA MET A 470 1.10 31.60 22.09
C MET A 470 -0.06 32.42 21.51
N ALA A 471 -0.01 32.78 20.22
CA ALA A 471 -1.08 33.49 19.54
C ALA A 471 -2.36 32.63 19.46
N LYS A 472 -2.22 31.32 19.16
CA LYS A 472 -3.34 30.37 19.13
C LYS A 472 -3.99 30.23 20.50
N CYS A 473 -3.23 30.04 21.58
CA CYS A 473 -3.76 29.96 22.94
C CYS A 473 -4.46 31.26 23.42
N LYS A 474 -4.05 32.43 22.90
CA LYS A 474 -4.71 33.72 23.18
C LYS A 474 -6.02 33.92 22.40
N MET A 475 -6.23 33.21 21.29
CA MET A 475 -7.45 33.29 20.47
C MET A 475 -8.55 32.29 20.89
N THR A 476 -8.19 31.18 21.56
CA THR A 476 -9.16 30.22 22.12
C THR A 476 -9.95 30.58 23.42
N PRO A 477 -9.84 31.77 24.08
CA PRO A 477 -10.61 32.02 25.31
C PRO A 477 -12.08 32.46 25.17
N VAL A 478 -12.74 32.43 23.99
CA VAL A 478 -14.06 33.11 23.81
C VAL A 478 -15.17 32.22 23.23
N ALA A 479 -15.22 30.93 23.58
CA ALA A 479 -16.37 30.08 23.25
C ALA A 479 -16.84 29.25 24.45
N THR A 480 -17.15 29.94 25.55
CA THR A 480 -18.01 29.39 26.60
C THR A 480 -18.74 30.55 27.26
N ASN A 481 -20.00 30.77 26.89
CA ASN A 481 -21.07 31.19 27.80
C ASN A 481 -22.43 31.28 27.09
N GLY A 482 -23.42 30.59 27.66
CA GLY A 482 -24.85 30.66 27.37
C GLY A 482 -25.43 29.25 27.25
N ASN A 483 -26.36 28.73 28.05
CA ASN A 483 -27.21 29.25 29.13
C ASN A 483 -27.50 28.08 30.11
N GLY A 484 -27.76 28.37 31.38
CA GLY A 484 -28.16 27.40 32.40
C GLY A 484 -29.66 27.06 32.36
N THR A 485 -30.06 25.91 32.94
CA THR A 485 -30.84 25.77 34.19
C THR A 485 -31.21 24.31 34.51
N THR A 486 -30.82 23.85 35.71
CA THR A 486 -31.48 22.90 36.65
C THR A 486 -31.60 21.38 36.35
N PRO A 487 -31.66 20.52 37.40
CA PRO A 487 -30.89 19.26 37.46
C PRO A 487 -31.73 17.98 37.63
N SER A 488 -31.20 16.80 37.24
CA SER A 488 -31.57 15.50 37.85
C SER A 488 -30.49 14.41 37.65
N THR A 489 -30.33 13.63 38.71
CA THR A 489 -29.33 12.63 39.15
C THR A 489 -29.32 11.28 38.35
N PRO A 490 -28.52 10.22 38.70
CA PRO A 490 -27.52 9.62 37.79
C PRO A 490 -27.58 8.07 37.65
N THR A 491 -27.10 7.43 36.56
CA THR A 491 -26.80 5.96 36.61
C THR A 491 -25.80 5.44 35.55
N ILE A 492 -24.56 5.15 36.01
CA ILE A 492 -23.77 3.89 35.91
C ILE A 492 -23.40 3.23 34.55
N LEU A 493 -22.08 3.24 34.28
CA LEU A 493 -21.10 2.20 33.80
C LEU A 493 -21.26 1.36 32.50
N ALA A 494 -20.19 1.49 31.67
CA ALA A 494 -19.41 0.46 30.93
C ALA A 494 -19.88 0.00 29.50
N PRO A 495 -19.02 -0.67 28.68
CA PRO A 495 -17.74 -0.17 28.15
C PRO A 495 -17.54 -0.48 26.62
N VAL A 496 -16.54 0.18 26.01
CA VAL A 496 -15.80 -0.12 24.74
C VAL A 496 -16.55 -0.69 23.51
N THR A 497 -16.54 0.02 22.37
CA THR A 497 -16.21 -0.55 21.04
C THR A 497 -15.92 0.53 19.98
N SER A 498 -14.74 0.39 19.37
CA SER A 498 -14.35 0.60 17.96
C SER A 498 -15.24 1.33 16.94
N SER A 499 -14.56 2.18 16.16
CA SER A 499 -14.80 2.52 14.74
C SER A 499 -15.95 3.49 14.41
N GLU A 500 -15.64 4.60 13.73
CA GLU A 500 -16.01 4.79 12.33
C GLU A 500 -15.58 6.16 11.77
N ILE A 501 -15.16 6.10 10.50
CA ILE A 501 -14.81 7.20 9.61
C ILE A 501 -16.13 7.69 9.02
N LYS A 502 -16.43 8.99 9.07
CA LYS A 502 -17.52 9.58 8.28
C LYS A 502 -17.01 10.78 7.47
N LEU A 503 -16.97 10.57 6.17
CA LEU A 503 -16.94 11.59 5.12
C LEU A 503 -18.39 12.08 4.92
N GLU A 504 -18.63 13.39 4.97
CA GLU A 504 -19.82 14.05 4.40
C GLU A 504 -19.31 15.39 3.82
N GLU A 505 -19.26 15.55 2.50
CA GLU A 505 -20.32 15.95 1.54
C GLU A 505 -20.59 17.47 1.52
N GLU A 506 -20.47 18.04 0.32
CA GLU A 506 -20.44 19.46 -0.01
C GLU A 506 -21.79 19.91 -0.61
N LYS A 507 -22.29 21.11 -0.26
CA LYS A 507 -23.31 21.86 -1.04
C LYS A 507 -23.30 23.38 -0.71
N PRO A 508 -23.83 24.27 -1.60
CA PRO A 508 -23.17 25.54 -1.93
C PRO A 508 -23.98 26.84 -1.64
N THR A 509 -23.24 27.96 -1.57
CA THR A 509 -23.60 29.39 -1.85
C THR A 509 -24.62 30.13 -0.96
N PRO A 510 -24.72 31.48 -1.03
CA PRO A 510 -23.69 32.54 -1.10
C PRO A 510 -23.96 33.63 -0.03
N ASP A 511 -22.97 34.45 0.33
CA ASP A 511 -23.20 35.91 0.39
C ASP A 511 -21.91 36.72 0.56
N LEU A 512 -21.94 37.83 -0.16
CA LEU A 512 -20.85 38.74 -0.48
C LEU A 512 -20.88 39.90 0.53
N LEU A 513 -19.69 40.42 0.85
CA LEU A 513 -19.42 41.72 1.48
C LEU A 513 -19.43 41.75 3.03
N ASP A 514 -18.24 41.63 3.65
CA ASP A 514 -17.72 42.74 4.46
C ASP A 514 -16.22 42.63 4.83
N SER A 515 -15.53 43.75 4.66
CA SER A 515 -14.41 44.26 5.46
C SER A 515 -12.99 43.66 5.37
N LEU A 516 -12.17 44.44 4.66
CA LEU A 516 -10.71 44.51 4.59
C LEU A 516 -10.01 44.59 5.98
N SER A 517 -9.01 43.72 6.22
CA SER A 517 -7.68 44.06 6.79
C SER A 517 -6.91 42.81 7.29
N LYS A 518 -5.92 42.33 6.52
CA LYS A 518 -4.71 41.59 6.98
C LYS A 518 -3.79 41.24 5.79
N PRO A 519 -2.45 41.27 5.96
CA PRO A 519 -1.52 40.79 4.95
C PRO A 519 -1.27 39.27 5.08
N GLU A 520 -0.83 38.70 3.96
CA GLU A 520 -0.22 37.38 3.74
C GLU A 520 -1.09 36.24 3.17
N GLU A 521 -0.53 35.65 2.11
CA GLU A 521 -1.13 34.94 0.99
C GLU A 521 -1.79 33.60 1.38
N LYS A 522 -3.01 33.38 0.87
CA LYS A 522 -3.62 32.04 0.78
C LYS A 522 -3.49 31.56 -0.66
N SER A 523 -2.75 30.47 -0.88
CA SER A 523 -2.70 29.76 -2.16
C SER A 523 -4.10 29.31 -2.57
N LYS A 524 -4.55 29.77 -3.74
CA LYS A 524 -5.91 29.58 -4.32
C LYS A 524 -6.16 28.20 -4.93
N ILE A 525 -5.56 27.13 -4.40
CA ILE A 525 -5.82 25.75 -4.83
C ILE A 525 -6.05 24.91 -3.57
N GLY A 526 -7.16 24.19 -3.52
CA GLY A 526 -7.76 23.53 -2.35
C GLY A 526 -6.96 22.40 -1.68
N PHE A 527 -5.71 22.66 -1.33
CA PHE A 527 -5.04 21.89 -0.28
C PHE A 527 -5.37 22.54 1.06
N PRO A 528 -5.81 21.78 2.09
CA PRO A 528 -5.99 22.36 3.41
C PRO A 528 -4.64 22.94 3.85
N SER A 529 -4.65 24.20 4.30
CA SER A 529 -3.50 24.87 4.92
C SER A 529 -3.12 24.11 6.20
N SER A 530 -2.32 23.05 6.03
CA SER A 530 -2.06 22.01 7.01
C SER A 530 -1.09 22.44 8.11
N GLN A 531 -0.35 23.53 7.91
CA GLN A 531 0.72 23.90 8.84
C GLN A 531 0.22 24.49 10.17
N LEU A 532 -0.89 25.24 10.19
CA LEU A 532 -1.37 25.90 11.42
C LEU A 532 -2.29 25.01 12.29
N ASN A 533 -2.97 24.03 11.69
CA ASN A 533 -3.83 23.08 12.41
C ASN A 533 -3.03 21.98 13.12
N ASN A 534 -1.79 21.68 12.68
CA ASN A 534 -0.92 20.67 13.28
C ASN A 534 -0.11 21.13 14.51
N LEU A 535 -0.24 22.41 14.90
CA LEU A 535 0.44 22.95 16.08
C LEU A 535 -0.31 22.56 17.36
N ASN A 536 0.18 21.49 18.01
CA ASN A 536 -0.31 20.98 19.30
C ASN A 536 0.75 21.15 20.40
N VAL A 537 0.39 21.85 21.49
CA VAL A 537 1.28 22.12 22.63
C VAL A 537 1.83 20.81 23.24
N GLY A 538 1.01 19.75 23.31
CA GLY A 538 1.43 18.46 23.86
C GLY A 538 2.56 17.80 23.06
N ASP A 539 2.48 17.85 21.74
CA ASP A 539 3.48 17.25 20.85
C ASP A 539 4.79 18.03 20.90
N TYR A 540 4.73 19.37 20.92
CA TYR A 540 5.92 20.21 21.04
C TYR A 540 6.61 20.10 22.40
N ARG A 541 5.86 19.89 23.49
CA ARG A 541 6.45 19.55 24.81
C ARG A 541 7.20 18.23 24.77
N THR A 542 6.66 17.23 24.07
CA THR A 542 7.30 15.92 23.91
C THR A 542 8.55 16.04 23.04
N LEU A 543 8.49 16.85 21.99
CA LEU A 543 9.62 17.14 21.12
C LEU A 543 10.76 17.85 21.87
N VAL A 544 10.46 18.93 22.60
CA VAL A 544 11.45 19.65 23.42
C VAL A 544 12.09 18.72 24.46
N LYS A 545 11.28 17.90 25.16
CA LYS A 545 11.80 16.88 26.09
C LYS A 545 12.77 15.91 25.41
N THR A 546 12.41 15.44 24.21
CA THR A 546 13.24 14.51 23.42
C THR A 546 14.54 15.17 23.00
N LEU A 547 14.51 16.41 22.54
CA LEU A 547 15.71 17.16 22.14
C LEU A 547 16.66 17.39 23.33
N VAL A 548 16.14 17.73 24.52
CA VAL A 548 16.96 17.91 25.73
C VAL A 548 17.66 16.60 26.12
N CYS A 549 16.94 15.48 26.08
CA CYS A 549 17.52 14.14 26.30
C CYS A 549 18.58 13.80 25.23
N GLY A 550 18.28 14.15 23.98
CA GLY A 550 19.16 14.15 22.82
C GLY A 550 20.51 14.81 23.10
N VAL A 551 20.47 16.09 23.44
CA VAL A 551 21.63 16.92 23.75
C VAL A 551 22.47 16.33 24.88
N LYS A 552 21.84 15.86 25.97
CA LYS A 552 22.55 15.22 27.09
C LYS A 552 23.36 14.01 26.59
N THR A 553 22.72 13.13 25.83
CA THR A 553 23.32 11.88 25.35
C THR A 553 24.46 12.16 24.37
N ILE A 554 24.25 13.07 23.41
CA ILE A 554 25.28 13.46 22.43
C ILE A 554 26.49 14.10 23.13
N THR A 555 26.24 15.02 24.06
CA THR A 555 27.32 15.70 24.81
C THR A 555 28.17 14.71 25.59
N TRP A 556 27.54 13.71 26.22
CA TRP A 556 28.24 12.64 26.93
C TRP A 556 28.96 11.66 25.98
N GLY A 557 28.39 11.40 24.81
CA GLY A 557 29.01 10.63 23.73
C GLY A 557 30.28 11.31 23.19
N CYS A 558 30.20 12.60 22.83
CA CYS A 558 31.35 13.40 22.40
C CYS A 558 32.46 13.46 23.45
N ALA A 559 32.07 13.50 24.72
CA ALA A 559 32.96 13.47 25.87
C ALA A 559 33.74 12.17 26.03
N SER A 560 33.24 11.07 25.49
CA SER A 560 33.84 9.74 25.60
C SER A 560 34.71 9.38 24.39
N CYS A 561 34.52 10.03 23.24
CA CYS A 561 35.39 9.90 22.07
C CYS A 561 36.80 10.44 22.40
N LYS A 562 37.78 9.54 22.60
CA LYS A 562 39.18 9.89 22.87
C LYS A 562 39.76 10.64 21.67
N THR A 563 40.23 11.87 21.88
CA THR A 563 41.17 12.51 20.95
C THR A 563 42.52 11.87 21.15
N ALA A 564 43.07 11.20 20.13
CA ALA A 564 44.43 10.68 20.19
C ALA A 564 45.39 11.83 20.52
N PRO A 565 46.29 11.69 21.52
CA PRO A 565 47.27 12.72 21.80
C PRO A 565 48.34 12.72 20.71
N THR A 566 48.26 13.68 19.78
CA THR A 566 49.41 14.06 18.96
C THR A 566 50.40 14.83 19.83
N THR A 567 51.30 14.14 20.52
CA THR A 567 52.71 14.52 20.73
C THR A 567 53.40 13.48 21.60
N GLU A 568 54.50 12.91 21.07
CA GLU A 568 55.40 12.06 21.85
C GLU A 568 56.02 12.88 22.99
N GLY A 569 55.96 12.34 24.21
CA GLY A 569 56.91 12.66 25.28
C GLY A 569 56.48 13.66 26.35
N GLN A 570 55.51 13.32 27.21
CA GLN A 570 55.50 13.79 28.61
C GLN A 570 54.94 12.72 29.57
N PRO A 571 55.53 12.54 30.77
CA PRO A 571 55.19 11.44 31.67
C PRO A 571 53.88 11.70 32.42
N ALA A 572 53.21 10.60 32.74
CA ALA A 572 51.92 10.53 33.37
C ALA A 572 51.94 10.98 34.84
N THR A 573 51.44 12.18 35.14
CA THR A 573 50.81 12.51 36.43
C THR A 573 50.14 13.88 36.34
N THR A 574 48.80 13.92 36.16
CA THR A 574 47.81 14.79 36.84
C THR A 574 46.49 14.94 36.04
N ILE A 575 45.41 14.41 36.63
CA ILE A 575 44.07 15.02 36.78
C ILE A 575 43.32 15.44 35.50
N THR A 576 42.37 14.59 35.09
CA THR A 576 41.12 14.89 34.37
C THR A 576 41.12 15.95 33.26
N GLY A 577 41.34 15.50 32.03
CA GLY A 577 40.41 15.75 30.92
C GLY A 577 40.16 17.20 30.49
N GLN A 578 41.20 17.95 30.10
CA GLN A 578 41.00 19.08 29.19
C GLN A 578 40.54 18.57 27.82
N LYS A 579 39.24 18.39 27.67
CA LYS A 579 38.57 18.27 26.38
C LYS A 579 38.75 19.60 25.66
N GLN A 580 39.77 19.74 24.83
CA GLN A 580 39.89 20.90 23.96
C GLN A 580 38.68 20.91 23.02
N LEU A 581 37.76 21.84 23.26
CA LEU A 581 36.66 22.13 22.35
C LEU A 581 37.19 23.06 21.26
N SER A 582 36.94 22.73 20.00
CA SER A 582 37.28 23.64 18.91
C SER A 582 36.42 24.92 19.00
N PRO A 583 36.86 26.05 18.42
CA PRO A 583 36.06 27.28 18.40
C PRO A 583 34.65 27.08 17.82
N ARG A 584 34.52 26.18 16.82
CA ARG A 584 33.23 25.80 16.23
C ARG A 584 32.35 25.04 17.21
N GLU A 585 32.90 24.09 17.96
CA GLU A 585 32.15 23.33 18.97
C GLU A 585 31.65 24.25 20.10
N THR A 586 32.50 25.17 20.59
CA THR A 586 32.13 26.17 21.60
C THR A 586 30.96 27.04 21.14
N LEU A 587 30.95 27.46 19.86
CA LEU A 587 29.84 28.24 19.29
C LEU A 587 28.52 27.46 19.30
N VAL A 588 28.55 26.16 19.05
CA VAL A 588 27.35 25.30 19.11
C VAL A 588 26.80 25.25 20.54
N PHE A 589 27.65 25.10 21.56
CA PHE A 589 27.22 25.12 22.97
C PHE A 589 26.67 26.48 23.42
N ILE A 590 27.25 27.60 22.98
CA ILE A 590 26.70 28.94 23.26
C ILE A 590 25.30 29.07 22.67
N ARG A 591 25.11 28.65 21.41
CA ARG A 591 23.81 28.66 20.74
C ARG A 591 22.81 27.73 21.42
N LEU A 592 23.26 26.56 21.87
CA LEU A 592 22.45 25.61 22.62
C LEU A 592 21.86 26.24 23.87
N VAL A 593 22.67 26.90 24.70
CA VAL A 593 22.17 27.56 25.92
C VAL A 593 21.15 28.65 25.57
N ARG A 594 21.46 29.49 24.58
CA ARG A 594 20.57 30.58 24.15
C ARG A 594 19.20 30.09 23.68
N TRP A 595 19.16 29.13 22.75
CA TRP A 595 17.90 28.67 22.14
C TRP A 595 17.21 27.59 22.99
N GLY A 596 17.99 26.74 23.66
CA GLY A 596 17.47 25.71 24.55
C GLY A 596 16.67 26.30 25.69
N LEU A 597 17.18 27.34 26.38
CA LEU A 597 16.44 28.00 27.46
C LEU A 597 15.13 28.65 26.96
N GLN A 598 15.17 29.36 25.84
CA GLN A 598 13.97 29.96 25.23
C GLN A 598 12.93 28.93 24.81
N SER A 599 13.34 27.71 24.44
CA SER A 599 12.40 26.65 24.06
C SER A 599 11.62 26.08 25.24
N LEU A 600 12.13 26.21 26.48
CA LEU A 600 11.46 25.70 27.68
C LEU A 600 10.21 26.50 28.03
N ASP A 601 10.05 27.70 27.48
CA ASP A 601 8.84 28.52 27.61
C ASP A 601 7.58 27.80 27.08
N ILE A 602 7.74 26.76 26.25
CA ILE A 602 6.64 25.87 25.83
C ILE A 602 5.90 25.23 27.03
N TYR A 603 6.58 25.02 28.16
CA TYR A 603 5.97 24.44 29.35
C TYR A 603 5.07 25.43 30.09
N THR A 604 5.28 26.74 29.89
CA THR A 604 4.44 27.80 30.47
C THR A 604 3.06 27.90 29.81
N LEU A 605 2.88 27.34 28.60
CA LEU A 605 1.60 27.31 27.90
C LEU A 605 0.67 26.26 28.51
N CYS A 606 -0.43 26.64 29.18
CA CYS A 606 -1.41 25.69 29.70
C CYS A 606 -1.93 24.75 28.60
N ALA A 607 -1.74 23.44 28.75
CA ALA A 607 -2.47 22.46 27.95
C ALA A 607 -3.89 22.34 28.53
N PRO A 608 -4.94 22.13 27.72
CA PRO A 608 -6.24 21.74 28.25
C PRO A 608 -6.05 20.42 29.00
N ARG A 609 -6.10 20.46 30.33
CA ARG A 609 -6.16 19.26 31.16
C ARG A 609 -7.53 18.64 30.94
N ALA A 610 -7.57 17.37 30.53
CA ALA A 610 -8.78 16.57 30.67
C ALA A 610 -9.22 16.64 32.15
N PRO A 611 -10.52 16.81 32.44
CA PRO A 611 -10.99 17.02 33.79
C PRO A 611 -10.61 15.82 34.65
N VAL A 612 -9.85 16.08 35.71
CA VAL A 612 -9.56 15.13 36.77
C VAL A 612 -10.90 14.81 37.42
N MET A 613 -11.39 13.57 37.30
CA MET A 613 -12.48 13.10 38.15
C MET A 613 -11.99 13.17 39.60
N PRO A 614 -12.74 13.84 40.52
CA PRO A 614 -12.41 13.81 41.93
C PRO A 614 -12.58 12.40 42.51
N PRO A 615 -11.96 12.11 43.67
CA PRO A 615 -11.85 10.77 44.25
C PRO A 615 -13.19 10.11 44.58
#